data_AF-A0A820FTJ6-F1
#
_entry.id   AF-A0A820FTJ6-F1
#
_cell.length_a   1.000
_cell.length_b   1.000
_cell.length_c   1.000
_cell.angle_alpha   90.00
_cell.angle_beta   90.00
_cell.angle_gamma   90.00
#
_symmetry.space_group_name_H-M   'P 1'
#
loop_
_entity.id
_entity.type
_entity.pdbx_description
1 polymer ?
#
loop_
_entity_poly.entity_id
_entity_poly.type
_entity_poly.pdbx_seq_one_letter_code
_entity_poly.pdbx_strand_id
1 'polypeptide(L)'
;MRIPRYSFILLTFIIVIVSVIGNPHRSQRQEAAITDRIDCYPEAEAKYSNFSKDVCLARNCHFDDMADPSVIQCYLRPTYGYLLQQDVQQTTTGIRLRLQRNQAIASPFPEPIENILLDVQYYTNDIVRFKLYDADNPRYEVRLTKRIFIPLDYFSIV
;
A
#
# COMPACT_ATOMS: atom_id res chain seq x y z
N MET A 1 15.31 5.33 62.50
CA MET A 1 13.96 5.34 61.91
C MET A 1 13.90 4.27 60.82
N ARG A 2 13.15 3.18 61.05
CA ARG A 2 12.98 2.07 60.10
C ARG A 2 11.84 2.42 59.15
N ILE A 3 12.15 2.69 57.89
CA ILE A 3 11.11 2.82 56.85
C ILE A 3 10.42 1.45 56.75
N PRO A 4 9.10 1.36 56.95
CA PRO A 4 8.42 0.07 56.95
C PRO A 4 8.53 -0.57 55.57
N ARG A 5 8.84 -1.87 55.52
CA ARG A 5 9.02 -2.65 54.27
C ARG A 5 7.83 -2.52 53.30
N TYR A 6 6.63 -2.27 53.82
CA TYR A 6 5.42 -2.00 53.05
C TYR A 6 5.49 -0.72 52.19
N SER A 7 6.22 0.31 52.63
CA SER A 7 6.39 1.57 51.89
C SER A 7 7.21 1.36 50.62
N PHE A 8 8.29 0.58 50.70
CA PHE A 8 9.10 0.21 49.53
C PHE A 8 8.31 -0.66 48.54
N ILE A 9 7.52 -1.61 49.03
CA ILE A 9 6.69 -2.47 48.17
C ILE A 9 5.63 -1.64 47.44
N LEU A 10 4.94 -0.72 48.14
CA LEU A 10 3.94 0.17 47.54
C LEU A 10 4.55 1.10 46.48
N LEU A 11 5.72 1.69 46.76
CA LEU A 11 6.46 2.52 45.79
C LEU A 11 6.88 1.71 44.56
N THR A 12 7.37 0.49 44.73
CA THR A 12 7.72 -0.37 43.58
C THR A 12 6.50 -0.75 42.76
N PHE A 13 5.36 -1.02 43.40
CA PHE A 13 4.12 -1.35 42.71
C PHE A 13 3.58 -0.16 41.92
N ILE A 14 3.65 1.05 42.49
CA ILE A 14 3.28 2.30 41.80
C ILE A 14 4.21 2.56 40.62
N ILE A 15 5.53 2.38 40.76
CA ILE A 15 6.49 2.57 39.65
C ILE A 15 6.23 1.56 38.52
N VAL A 16 5.92 0.31 38.85
CA VAL A 16 5.56 -0.73 37.85
C VAL A 16 4.23 -0.38 37.17
N ILE A 17 3.22 0.08 37.91
CA ILE A 17 1.94 0.50 37.33
C ILE A 17 2.13 1.73 36.43
N VAL A 18 2.95 2.71 36.84
CA VAL A 18 3.26 3.90 36.04
C VAL A 18 4.08 3.55 34.81
N SER A 19 4.96 2.55 34.83
CA SER A 19 5.69 2.11 33.63
C SER A 19 4.84 1.25 32.70
N VAL A 20 3.87 0.49 33.22
CA VAL A 20 2.90 -0.29 32.43
C VAL A 20 1.82 0.59 31.80
N ILE A 21 1.34 1.62 32.51
CA ILE A 21 0.32 2.56 32.01
C ILE A 21 0.94 3.75 31.26
N GLY A 22 2.17 4.14 31.60
CA GLY A 22 2.88 5.29 31.04
C GLY A 22 3.61 5.04 29.72
N ASN A 23 3.56 3.81 29.21
CA ASN A 23 3.77 3.58 27.79
C ASN A 23 2.38 3.47 27.14
N PRO A 24 1.78 4.60 26.69
CA PRO A 24 0.82 4.47 25.62
C PRO A 24 1.62 3.79 24.52
N HIS A 25 1.25 2.56 24.14
CA HIS A 25 1.71 1.99 22.89
C HIS A 25 1.49 3.09 21.87
N ARG A 26 2.58 3.75 21.45
CA ARG A 26 2.63 4.60 20.28
C ARG A 26 2.05 3.68 19.23
N SER A 27 0.78 3.90 18.88
CA SER A 27 0.19 3.31 17.69
C SER A 27 1.22 3.65 16.63
N GLN A 28 2.01 2.66 16.22
CA GLN A 28 2.91 2.84 15.10
C GLN A 28 1.96 2.97 13.91
N ARG A 29 1.40 4.17 13.72
CA ARG A 29 1.06 4.64 12.40
C ARG A 29 2.35 4.47 11.63
N GLN A 30 2.34 3.48 10.75
CA GLN A 30 3.45 3.20 9.86
C GLN A 30 3.52 4.38 8.90
N GLU A 31 4.32 5.37 9.30
CA GLU A 31 4.44 6.65 8.63
C GLU A 31 5.51 6.54 7.55
N ALA A 32 5.15 6.89 6.32
CA ALA A 32 6.11 6.94 5.22
C ALA A 32 7.05 8.14 5.40
N ALA A 33 8.33 7.93 5.10
CA ALA A 33 9.26 9.04 4.90
C ALA A 33 8.70 9.98 3.82
N ILE A 34 8.94 11.29 3.94
CA ILE A 34 8.35 12.30 3.04
C ILE A 34 8.65 11.99 1.56
N THR A 35 9.85 11.47 1.26
CA THR A 35 10.29 11.10 -0.10
C THR A 35 9.54 9.91 -0.70
N ASP A 36 8.96 9.06 0.14
CA ASP A 36 8.30 7.82 -0.26
C ASP A 36 6.77 7.97 -0.26
N ARG A 37 6.27 9.16 0.13
CA ARG A 37 4.84 9.45 0.15
C ARG A 37 4.30 9.50 -1.27
N ILE A 38 3.20 8.78 -1.47
CA ILE A 38 2.39 8.87 -2.68
C ILE A 38 1.17 9.71 -2.36
N ASP A 39 0.93 10.75 -3.14
CA ASP A 39 -0.19 11.65 -2.97
C ASP A 39 -1.53 10.92 -3.05
N CYS A 40 -2.37 11.08 -2.03
CA CYS A 40 -3.73 10.52 -1.97
C CYS A 40 -4.80 11.55 -2.36
N TYR A 41 -4.41 12.80 -2.60
CA TYR A 41 -5.28 13.87 -3.07
C TYR A 41 -4.63 14.60 -4.27
N PRO A 42 -4.32 13.90 -5.38
CA PRO A 42 -3.61 14.49 -6.52
C PRO A 42 -4.38 15.63 -7.22
N GLU A 43 -5.69 15.77 -6.98
CA GLU A 43 -6.49 16.89 -7.45
C GLU A 43 -6.39 18.13 -6.54
N ALA A 44 -5.51 18.14 -5.54
CA ALA A 44 -5.31 19.25 -4.61
C ALA A 44 -5.07 20.58 -5.33
N GLU A 45 -4.37 20.55 -6.46
CA GLU A 45 -4.01 21.73 -7.26
C GLU A 45 -5.15 22.24 -8.16
N ALA A 46 -6.26 21.50 -8.23
CA ALA A 46 -7.40 21.95 -9.04
C ALA A 46 -8.00 23.24 -8.49
N LYS A 47 -8.42 24.14 -9.39
CA LYS A 47 -9.01 25.46 -9.07
C LYS A 47 -10.13 25.44 -8.02
N TYR A 48 -10.85 24.32 -7.90
CA TYR A 48 -11.97 24.12 -7.00
C TYR A 48 -11.69 23.09 -5.89
N SER A 49 -10.41 22.84 -5.60
CA SER A 49 -10.00 21.94 -4.54
C SER A 49 -10.45 22.46 -3.18
N ASN A 50 -11.07 21.59 -2.40
CA ASN A 50 -11.44 21.82 -0.99
C ASN A 50 -10.50 21.03 -0.06
N PHE A 51 -9.24 20.88 -0.44
CA PHE A 51 -8.24 20.13 0.32
C PHE A 51 -8.23 20.54 1.79
N SER A 52 -8.41 19.56 2.68
CA SER A 52 -8.35 19.72 4.11
C SER A 52 -7.99 18.40 4.76
N LYS A 53 -7.60 18.45 6.05
CA LYS A 53 -7.38 17.27 6.86
C LYS A 53 -8.60 16.34 6.87
N ASP A 54 -9.79 16.88 7.05
CA ASP A 54 -11.02 16.09 7.13
C ASP A 54 -11.33 15.40 5.79
N VAL A 55 -11.11 16.09 4.68
CA VAL A 55 -11.26 15.52 3.33
C VAL A 55 -10.26 14.39 3.12
N CYS A 56 -8.99 14.56 3.52
CA CYS A 56 -7.98 13.51 3.44
C CYS A 56 -8.35 12.25 4.26
N LEU A 57 -8.80 12.45 5.50
CA LEU A 57 -9.20 11.35 6.39
C LEU A 57 -10.47 10.65 5.90
N ALA A 58 -11.42 11.39 5.33
CA ALA A 58 -12.63 10.83 4.73
C ALA A 58 -12.32 9.93 3.51
N ARG A 59 -11.20 10.18 2.81
CA ARG A 59 -10.66 9.29 1.77
C ARG A 59 -9.86 8.11 2.32
N ASN A 60 -9.92 7.83 3.62
CA ASN A 60 -9.18 6.72 4.22
C ASN A 60 -7.65 6.81 4.02
N CYS A 61 -7.09 8.01 4.00
CA CYS A 61 -5.64 8.24 3.88
C CYS A 61 -5.00 8.72 5.18
N HIS A 62 -3.67 8.89 5.16
CA HIS A 62 -2.94 9.51 6.25
C HIS A 62 -2.75 11.01 5.99
N PHE A 63 -2.94 11.78 7.05
CA PHE A 63 -2.64 13.20 7.09
C PHE A 63 -1.51 13.43 8.10
N ASP A 64 -0.47 14.14 7.69
CA ASP A 64 0.63 14.60 8.53
C ASP A 64 0.44 16.07 8.91
N ASP A 65 0.10 16.30 10.18
CA ASP A 65 -0.14 17.62 10.75
C ASP A 65 1.15 18.47 10.89
N MET A 66 2.32 17.84 10.86
CA MET A 66 3.62 18.48 11.08
C MET A 66 4.37 18.75 9.77
N ALA A 67 3.90 18.18 8.66
CA ALA A 67 4.47 18.39 7.35
C ALA A 67 4.25 19.84 6.87
N ASP A 68 5.29 20.38 6.23
CA ASP A 68 5.20 21.65 5.52
C ASP A 68 4.12 21.57 4.43
N PRO A 69 3.30 22.61 4.21
CA PRO A 69 2.30 22.63 3.14
C PRO A 69 2.86 22.43 1.72
N SER A 70 4.16 22.66 1.50
CA SER A 70 4.84 22.43 0.22
C SER A 70 5.17 20.96 -0.05
N VAL A 71 4.96 20.05 0.91
CA VAL A 71 5.12 18.61 0.72
C VAL A 71 3.78 17.88 0.77
N ILE A 72 3.77 16.60 0.41
CA ILE A 72 2.56 15.76 0.44
C ILE A 72 2.14 15.54 1.90
N GLN A 73 1.14 16.32 2.34
CA GLN A 73 0.53 16.19 3.67
C GLN A 73 -0.51 15.06 3.72
N CYS A 74 -1.23 14.81 2.62
CA CYS A 74 -2.20 13.72 2.49
C CYS A 74 -1.66 12.60 1.59
N TYR A 75 -1.36 11.44 2.17
CA TYR A 75 -0.69 10.36 1.45
C TYR A 75 -1.34 9.00 1.66
N LEU A 76 -1.14 8.11 0.68
CA LEU A 76 -1.59 6.72 0.75
C LEU A 76 -0.90 6.01 1.92
N ARG A 77 -1.64 5.12 2.59
CA ARG A 77 -1.01 4.28 3.63
C ARG A 77 0.02 3.36 2.97
N PRO A 78 1.22 3.16 3.56
CA PRO A 78 2.25 2.31 2.96
C PRO A 78 1.81 0.86 2.68
N THR A 79 0.82 0.38 3.42
CA THR A 79 0.25 -0.97 3.31
C THR A 79 -0.95 -1.06 2.36
N TYR A 80 -1.36 0.06 1.76
CA TYR A 80 -2.40 0.06 0.72
C TYR A 80 -1.87 -0.56 -0.57
N GLY A 81 -2.67 -1.42 -1.20
CA GLY A 81 -2.29 -2.12 -2.42
C GLY A 81 -2.86 -3.53 -2.48
N TYR A 82 -2.14 -4.42 -3.14
CA TYR A 82 -2.52 -5.81 -3.33
C TYR A 82 -1.48 -6.75 -2.73
N LEU A 83 -1.96 -7.88 -2.22
CA LEU A 83 -1.17 -8.96 -1.64
C LEU A 83 -1.11 -10.12 -2.64
N LEU A 84 0.09 -10.66 -2.82
CA LEU A 84 0.30 -11.86 -3.59
C LEU A 84 -0.43 -13.04 -2.94
N GLN A 85 -1.23 -13.74 -3.73
CA GLN A 85 -1.81 -15.02 -3.34
C GLN A 85 -0.82 -16.15 -3.62
N GLN A 86 -1.04 -17.33 -3.05
CA GLN A 86 -0.11 -18.47 -3.20
C GLN A 86 0.02 -18.99 -4.65
N ASP A 87 -0.88 -18.58 -5.53
CA ASP A 87 -0.98 -19.06 -6.91
C ASP A 87 -0.03 -18.32 -7.87
N VAL A 88 1.24 -18.72 -7.89
CA VAL A 88 2.17 -18.40 -8.97
C VAL A 88 2.05 -19.46 -10.06
N GLN A 89 1.53 -19.09 -11.22
CA GLN A 89 1.32 -19.98 -12.35
C GLN A 89 2.39 -19.74 -13.41
N GLN A 90 3.13 -20.79 -13.77
CA GLN A 90 4.02 -20.75 -14.92
C GLN A 90 3.20 -20.79 -16.21
N THR A 91 3.62 -20.00 -17.19
CA THR A 91 3.05 -19.99 -18.54
C THR A 91 4.15 -20.27 -19.54
N THR A 92 3.79 -20.56 -20.79
CA THR A 92 4.79 -20.83 -21.84
C THR A 92 5.76 -19.67 -22.06
N THR A 93 5.35 -18.43 -21.77
CA THR A 93 6.12 -17.22 -22.06
C THR A 93 6.44 -16.38 -20.83
N GLY A 94 6.25 -16.90 -19.63
CA GLY A 94 6.49 -16.15 -18.38
C GLY A 94 5.64 -16.64 -17.22
N ILE A 95 5.16 -15.72 -16.38
CA ILE A 95 4.43 -16.05 -15.15
C ILE A 95 3.12 -15.29 -15.03
N ARG A 96 2.15 -15.90 -14.36
CA ARG A 96 0.89 -15.27 -13.98
C ARG A 96 0.71 -15.37 -12.47
N LEU A 97 0.39 -14.24 -11.85
CA LEU A 97 0.20 -14.10 -10.41
C LEU A 97 -1.24 -13.68 -10.13
N ARG A 98 -1.87 -14.30 -9.14
CA ARG A 98 -3.13 -13.80 -8.58
C ARG A 98 -2.82 -12.86 -7.41
N LEU A 99 -3.36 -11.65 -7.46
CA LEU A 99 -3.21 -10.66 -6.41
C LEU A 99 -4.59 -10.29 -5.87
N GLN A 100 -4.72 -10.17 -4.56
CA GLN A 100 -5.96 -9.75 -3.89
C GLN A 100 -5.72 -8.44 -3.17
N ARG A 101 -6.68 -7.52 -3.24
CA ARG A 101 -6.59 -6.24 -2.55
C ARG A 101 -6.41 -6.45 -1.05
N ASN A 102 -5.53 -5.68 -0.43
CA ASN A 102 -5.38 -5.70 1.02
C ASN A 102 -6.62 -5.09 1.70
N GLN A 103 -7.55 -5.95 2.11
CA GLN A 103 -8.81 -5.53 2.72
C GLN A 103 -8.66 -4.93 4.13
N ALA A 104 -7.49 -5.12 4.78
CA ALA A 104 -7.21 -4.49 6.06
C ALA A 104 -7.16 -2.95 5.98
N ILE A 105 -6.95 -2.41 4.77
CA ILE A 105 -6.92 -0.98 4.50
C ILE A 105 -8.11 -0.60 3.63
N ALA A 106 -8.92 0.35 4.09
CA ALA A 106 -10.02 0.90 3.30
C ALA A 106 -9.49 1.63 2.07
N SER A 107 -10.19 1.51 0.93
CA SER A 107 -9.77 2.16 -0.31
C SER A 107 -10.06 3.66 -0.28
N PRO A 108 -9.15 4.50 -0.81
CA PRO A 108 -9.41 5.90 -1.10
C PRO A 108 -10.22 6.12 -2.37
N PHE A 109 -10.42 5.06 -3.17
CA PHE A 109 -11.13 5.13 -4.45
C PHE A 109 -12.45 4.37 -4.38
N PRO A 110 -13.49 4.86 -5.09
CA PRO A 110 -14.74 4.12 -5.21
C PRO A 110 -14.52 2.82 -6.01
N GLU A 111 -15.32 1.80 -5.69
CA GLU A 111 -15.38 0.53 -6.42
C GLU A 111 -14.01 -0.10 -6.69
N PRO A 112 -13.23 -0.42 -5.64
CA PRO A 112 -11.95 -1.07 -5.82
C PRO A 112 -12.13 -2.47 -6.41
N ILE A 113 -11.24 -2.85 -7.33
CA ILE A 113 -11.19 -4.22 -7.87
C ILE A 113 -10.55 -5.12 -6.81
N GLU A 114 -11.24 -6.16 -6.37
CA GLU A 114 -10.76 -7.01 -5.27
C GLU A 114 -9.72 -8.03 -5.74
N ASN A 115 -9.89 -8.61 -6.93
CA ASN A 115 -8.99 -9.61 -7.49
C ASN A 115 -8.43 -9.13 -8.82
N ILE A 116 -7.10 -9.12 -8.93
CA ILE A 116 -6.42 -8.83 -10.20
C ILE A 116 -5.46 -9.96 -10.56
N LEU A 117 -5.27 -10.15 -11.85
CA LEU A 117 -4.23 -10.99 -12.41
C LEU A 117 -3.10 -10.10 -12.93
N LEU A 118 -1.88 -10.44 -12.52
CA LEU A 118 -0.66 -9.91 -13.09
C LEU A 118 -0.09 -10.97 -14.03
N ASP A 119 -0.12 -10.70 -15.34
CA ASP A 119 0.50 -11.55 -16.35
C ASP A 119 1.79 -10.89 -16.82
N VAL A 120 2.91 -11.57 -16.59
CA VAL A 120 4.27 -11.14 -16.94
C VAL A 120 4.78 -12.05 -18.05
N GLN A 121 5.15 -11.43 -19.15
CA GLN A 121 5.62 -12.08 -20.36
C GLN A 121 7.06 -11.64 -20.64
N TYR A 122 7.95 -12.61 -20.73
CA TYR A 122 9.31 -12.43 -21.21
C TYR A 122 9.25 -12.39 -22.73
N TYR A 123 9.15 -11.18 -23.29
CA TYR A 123 8.86 -10.96 -24.70
C TYR A 123 10.12 -11.14 -25.55
N THR A 124 11.25 -10.60 -25.09
CA THR A 124 12.62 -10.87 -25.56
C THR A 124 13.58 -10.82 -24.38
N ASN A 125 14.88 -11.05 -24.60
CA ASN A 125 15.90 -10.87 -23.56
C ASN A 125 15.94 -9.45 -22.97
N ASP A 126 15.50 -8.45 -23.73
CA ASP A 126 15.55 -7.03 -23.34
C ASP A 126 14.16 -6.45 -23.03
N ILE A 127 13.08 -7.21 -23.26
CA ILE A 127 11.71 -6.71 -23.15
C ILE A 127 10.89 -7.63 -22.25
N VAL A 128 10.45 -7.07 -21.12
CA VAL A 128 9.41 -7.65 -20.28
C VAL A 128 8.13 -6.87 -20.48
N ARG A 129 7.05 -7.57 -20.81
CA ARG A 129 5.71 -7.00 -20.85
C ARG A 129 4.95 -7.52 -19.64
N PHE A 130 4.34 -6.63 -18.87
CA PHE A 130 3.38 -7.04 -17.86
C PHE A 130 2.03 -6.38 -18.08
N LYS A 131 0.98 -7.04 -17.60
CA LYS A 131 -0.38 -6.53 -17.64
C LYS A 131 -1.08 -6.87 -16.33
N LEU A 132 -1.67 -5.86 -15.72
CA LEU A 132 -2.64 -6.01 -14.64
C LEU A 132 -4.04 -5.92 -15.22
N TYR A 133 -4.90 -6.87 -14.87
CA TYR A 133 -6.30 -6.85 -15.30
C TYR A 133 -7.19 -7.45 -14.22
N ASP A 134 -8.45 -7.02 -14.24
CA ASP A 134 -9.50 -7.55 -13.40
C ASP A 134 -9.71 -9.04 -13.71
N ALA A 135 -9.65 -9.85 -12.66
CA ALA A 135 -9.75 -11.31 -12.79
C ALA A 135 -11.18 -11.79 -13.07
N ASP A 136 -12.16 -10.98 -12.67
CA ASP A 136 -13.57 -11.37 -12.61
C ASP A 136 -14.38 -10.69 -13.72
N ASN A 137 -13.96 -9.50 -14.20
CA ASN A 137 -14.68 -8.73 -15.22
C ASN A 137 -13.75 -8.22 -16.34
N PRO A 138 -14.07 -8.43 -17.63
CA PRO A 138 -13.28 -7.88 -18.72
C PRO A 138 -13.38 -6.35 -18.74
N ARG A 139 -12.24 -5.67 -18.89
CA ARG A 139 -12.15 -4.21 -19.00
C ARG A 139 -11.72 -3.81 -20.41
N TYR A 140 -11.93 -2.54 -20.76
CA TYR A 140 -11.52 -2.03 -22.05
C TYR A 140 -10.02 -2.26 -22.29
N GLU A 141 -9.71 -2.81 -23.46
CA GLU A 141 -8.35 -2.94 -23.95
C GLU A 141 -8.20 -2.15 -25.24
N VAL A 142 -7.12 -1.38 -25.32
CA VAL A 142 -6.79 -0.61 -26.53
C VAL A 142 -6.64 -1.59 -27.70
N ARG A 143 -7.44 -1.38 -28.75
CA ARG A 143 -7.34 -2.16 -29.98
C ARG A 143 -6.08 -1.73 -30.75
N LEU A 144 -5.05 -2.55 -30.71
CA LEU A 144 -3.84 -2.34 -31.49
C LEU A 144 -4.06 -2.85 -32.93
N THR A 145 -3.84 -1.99 -33.91
CA THR A 145 -3.96 -2.31 -35.34
C THR A 145 -2.73 -3.03 -35.91
N LYS A 146 -1.59 -2.95 -35.23
CA LYS A 146 -0.43 -3.82 -35.46
C LYS A 146 -0.26 -4.74 -34.26
N ARG A 147 -0.32 -6.06 -34.49
CA ARG A 147 0.31 -7.00 -33.56
C ARG A 147 1.81 -6.77 -33.67
N ILE A 148 2.47 -6.39 -32.58
CA ILE A 148 3.92 -6.50 -32.52
C ILE A 148 4.19 -8.00 -32.72
N PHE A 149 4.81 -8.35 -33.84
CA PHE A 149 5.11 -9.74 -34.17
C PHE A 149 6.19 -10.21 -33.19
N ILE A 150 5.92 -11.30 -32.48
CA ILE A 150 6.93 -12.07 -31.75
C ILE A 150 7.43 -13.12 -32.75
N PRO A 151 8.68 -13.08 -33.20
CA PRO A 151 9.26 -14.25 -33.84
C PRO A 151 9.27 -15.38 -32.80
N LEU A 152 8.54 -16.47 -33.07
CA LEU A 152 8.52 -17.67 -32.23
C LEU A 152 9.89 -18.38 -32.17
N ASP A 153 10.85 -17.91 -32.97
CA ASP A 153 12.16 -18.52 -33.16
C ASP A 153 13.14 -18.23 -32.01
N TYR A 154 12.74 -17.42 -31.03
CA TYR A 154 13.55 -17.09 -29.85
C TYR A 154 13.23 -17.94 -28.61
N PHE A 155 12.33 -18.92 -28.71
CA PHE A 155 12.05 -19.91 -27.65
C PHE A 155 12.95 -21.16 -27.77
N SER A 156 14.25 -20.94 -27.91
CA SER A 156 15.26 -21.97 -27.60
C SER A 156 16.14 -21.44 -26.47
N ILE A 157 15.64 -21.59 -25.24
CA ILE A 157 16.49 -21.54 -24.06
C ILE A 157 16.78 -23.00 -23.72
N VAL A 158 18.04 -23.36 -23.93
CA VAL A 158 18.71 -24.49 -23.26
C VAL A 158 18.69 -24.26 -21.76
#